data_AF-A0A8J5C901-F1
#
_entry.id   AF-A0A8J5C901-F1
#
_cell.length_a   1.000
_cell.length_b   1.000
_cell.length_c   1.000
_cell.angle_alpha   90.00
_cell.angle_beta   90.00
_cell.angle_gamma   90.00
#
_symmetry.space_group_name_H-M   'P 1'
#
loop_
_entity.id
_entity.type
_entity.pdbx_description
1 polymer ?
#
loop_
_entity_poly.entity_id
_entity_poly.type
_entity_poly.pdbx_seq_one_letter_code
_entity_poly.pdbx_strand_id
1 'polypeptide(L)'
;MIRTKGEVGTGNIIEAVRHVHSVVGGIRALRNMDDDEVFAFAKRIAAPYDLFMQTKQLGRLPVVHFAADPARRDRAIVQAVTHYSDPEM
;
A
#
# COMPACT_ATOMS: atom_id res chain seq x y z
N MET A 1 9.98 -4.07 -6.12
CA MET A 1 8.60 -4.58 -5.93
C MET A 1 8.44 -4.90 -4.45
N ILE A 2 7.36 -4.45 -3.81
CA ILE A 2 7.04 -4.70 -2.39
C ILE A 2 5.75 -5.51 -2.30
N ARG A 3 5.70 -6.46 -1.36
CA ARG A 3 4.54 -7.31 -1.07
C ARG A 3 4.11 -7.16 0.39
N THR A 4 2.83 -6.87 0.67
CA THR A 4 2.32 -6.84 2.06
C THR A 4 2.07 -8.26 2.54
N LYS A 5 2.60 -8.63 3.71
CA LYS A 5 2.34 -9.96 4.28
C LYS A 5 0.84 -10.09 4.59
N GLY A 6 0.21 -11.15 4.06
CA GLY A 6 -1.10 -11.62 4.51
C GLY A 6 -0.96 -12.62 5.65
N GLU A 7 -2.08 -13.07 6.18
CA GLU A 7 -2.11 -14.17 7.14
C GLU A 7 -1.83 -15.49 6.40
N VAL A 8 -0.72 -16.16 6.71
CA VAL A 8 -0.24 -17.29 5.92
C VAL A 8 -1.14 -18.52 6.13
N GLY A 9 -1.78 -18.99 5.06
CA GLY A 9 -2.45 -20.29 5.02
C GLY A 9 -3.90 -20.33 5.51
N THR A 10 -4.51 -19.19 5.89
CA THR A 10 -5.90 -19.13 6.37
C THR A 10 -6.92 -18.77 5.28
N GLY A 11 -6.47 -18.20 4.15
CA GLY A 11 -7.35 -17.66 3.11
C GLY A 11 -8.13 -16.41 3.57
N ASN A 12 -7.72 -15.82 4.70
CA ASN A 12 -8.30 -14.63 5.29
C ASN A 12 -7.53 -13.38 4.83
N ILE A 13 -8.22 -12.52 4.09
CA ILE A 13 -7.63 -11.30 3.52
C ILE A 13 -7.60 -10.11 4.49
N ILE A 14 -8.21 -10.20 5.68
CA ILE A 14 -8.38 -9.05 6.59
C ILE A 14 -7.04 -8.39 6.95
N GLU A 15 -6.01 -9.17 7.26
CA GLU A 15 -4.69 -8.63 7.58
C GLU A 15 -4.00 -8.02 6.34
N ALA A 16 -4.18 -8.62 5.16
CA ALA A 16 -3.68 -8.06 3.91
C ALA A 16 -4.34 -6.70 3.61
N VAL A 17 -5.67 -6.60 3.79
CA VAL A 17 -6.45 -5.37 3.63
C VAL A 17 -5.99 -4.32 4.65
N ARG A 18 -5.82 -4.70 5.93
CA ARG A 18 -5.32 -3.80 6.98
C ARG A 18 -3.96 -3.22 6.61
N HIS A 19 -3.02 -4.05 6.16
CA HIS A 19 -1.70 -3.58 5.73
C HIS A 19 -1.78 -2.64 4.53
N VAL A 20 -2.59 -2.95 3.52
CA VAL A 20 -2.77 -2.07 2.36
C VAL A 20 -3.35 -0.71 2.79
N HIS A 21 -4.37 -0.69 3.65
CA HIS A 21 -4.94 0.55 4.17
C HIS A 21 -3.95 1.35 5.01
N SER A 22 -3.14 0.69 5.83
CA SER A 22 -2.09 1.34 6.61
C SER A 22 -1.06 2.04 5.71
N VAL A 23 -0.60 1.37 4.65
CA VAL A 23 0.36 1.93 3.69
C VAL A 23 -0.26 3.11 2.92
N VAL A 24 -1.48 2.94 2.38
CA VAL A 24 -2.17 4.01 1.63
C VAL A 24 -2.46 5.23 2.53
N GLY A 25 -2.88 5.00 3.77
CA GLY A 25 -3.08 6.05 4.76
C GLY A 25 -1.79 6.80 5.07
N GLY A 26 -0.68 6.08 5.27
CA GLY A 26 0.65 6.66 5.47
C GLY A 26 1.10 7.54 4.31
N ILE A 27 0.90 7.10 3.06
CA ILE A 27 1.25 7.88 1.87
C ILE A 27 0.41 9.16 1.78
N ARG A 28 -0.89 9.08 2.09
CA ARG A 28 -1.78 10.27 2.10
C ARG A 28 -1.36 11.28 3.17
N ALA A 29 -1.02 10.80 4.36
CA ALA A 29 -0.51 11.65 5.44
C ALA A 29 0.82 12.30 5.02
N LEU A 30 1.75 11.52 4.46
CA LEU A 30 3.04 12.01 4.00
C LEU A 30 2.92 13.08 2.90
N ARG A 31 1.95 12.92 1.98
CA ARG A 31 1.70 13.87 0.90
C ARG A 31 1.35 15.27 1.45
N ASN A 32 0.61 15.34 2.54
CA ASN A 32 0.14 16.60 3.15
C ASN A 32 1.03 17.12 4.31
N MET A 33 2.00 16.33 4.77
CA MET A 33 2.95 16.69 5.83
C MET A 33 3.88 17.83 5.38
N ASP A 34 4.31 18.72 6.27
CA ASP A 34 5.29 19.74 5.89
C ASP A 34 6.67 19.12 5.68
N ASP A 35 7.47 19.67 4.75
CA ASP A 35 8.78 19.08 4.38
C ASP A 35 9.73 18.97 5.59
N ASP A 36 9.67 19.93 6.52
CA ASP A 36 10.44 19.91 7.77
C ASP A 36 10.04 18.75 8.70
N GLU A 37 8.77 18.33 8.68
CA GLU A 37 8.27 17.23 9.48
C GLU A 37 8.61 15.85 8.87
N VAL A 38 8.83 15.79 7.54
CA VAL A 38 9.18 14.55 6.84
C VAL A 38 10.47 13.95 7.38
N PHE A 39 11.45 14.78 7.75
CA PHE A 39 12.72 14.31 8.32
C PHE A 39 12.51 13.60 9.67
N ALA A 40 11.72 14.20 10.55
CA ALA A 40 11.38 13.61 11.85
C ALA A 40 10.58 12.31 11.67
N PHE A 41 9.64 12.29 10.71
CA PHE A 41 8.86 11.11 10.39
C PHE A 41 9.74 9.96 9.89
N ALA A 42 10.64 10.23 8.93
CA ALA A 42 11.57 9.25 8.37
C ALA A 42 12.50 8.67 9.45
N LYS A 43 13.00 9.53 10.35
CA LYS A 43 13.84 9.11 11.49
C LYS A 43 13.09 8.19 12.44
N ARG A 44 11.83 8.48 12.76
CA ARG A 44 11.00 7.67 13.68
C ARG A 44 10.81 6.23 13.22
N ILE A 45 10.69 6.01 11.91
CA ILE A 45 10.48 4.68 11.32
C ILE A 45 11.77 4.06 10.78
N ALA A 46 12.92 4.69 11.04
CA ALA A 46 14.23 4.27 10.57
C ALA A 46 14.28 4.02 9.05
N ALA A 47 13.72 4.94 8.26
CA ALA A 47 13.70 4.85 6.79
C ALA A 47 14.52 5.98 6.14
N PRO A 48 15.09 5.75 4.94
CA PRO A 48 15.81 6.77 4.20
C PRO A 48 14.94 7.98 3.85
N TYR A 49 15.41 9.19 4.18
CA TYR A 49 14.69 10.44 3.91
C TYR A 49 14.40 10.64 2.41
N ASP A 50 15.36 10.36 1.55
CA ASP A 50 15.23 10.57 0.10
C ASP A 50 14.08 9.74 -0.50
N LEU A 51 13.87 8.51 0.00
CA LEU A 51 12.76 7.66 -0.43
C LEU A 51 11.41 8.20 0.03
N PHE A 52 11.37 8.85 1.19
CA PHE A 52 10.18 9.52 1.71
C PHE A 52 9.84 10.76 0.88
N MET A 53 10.83 11.57 0.55
CA MET A 53 10.64 12.72 -0.35
C MET A 53 10.18 12.30 -1.74
N GLN A 54 10.77 11.23 -2.30
CA GLN A 54 10.33 10.68 -3.57
C GLN A 54 8.87 10.16 -3.50
N THR A 55 8.50 9.47 -2.43
CA THR A 55 7.13 8.97 -2.21
C THR A 55 6.14 10.12 -2.06
N LYS A 56 6.52 11.19 -1.37
CA LYS A 56 5.72 12.42 -1.19
C LYS A 56 5.45 13.10 -2.53
N GLN A 57 6.50 13.31 -3.33
CA GLN A 57 6.40 13.94 -4.67
C GLN A 57 5.54 13.11 -5.63
N LEU A 58 5.71 11.78 -5.62
CA LEU A 58 4.96 10.88 -6.48
C LEU A 58 3.51 10.66 -6.01
N GLY A 59 3.22 10.87 -4.72
CA GLY A 59 1.95 10.54 -4.09
C GLY A 59 1.66 9.03 -4.04
N ARG A 60 2.68 8.19 -4.27
CA ARG A 60 2.63 6.72 -4.26
C ARG A 60 4.02 6.15 -4.01
N LEU A 61 4.08 4.85 -3.68
CA LEU A 61 5.37 4.16 -3.57
C LEU A 61 6.14 4.19 -4.91
N PRO A 62 7.47 4.34 -4.87
CA PRO A 62 8.32 4.39 -6.07
C PRO A 62 8.44 3.02 -6.76
N VAL A 63 7.91 1.97 -6.16
CA VAL A 63 7.90 0.60 -6.68
C VAL A 63 6.49 0.03 -6.69
N VAL A 64 6.25 -1.00 -7.50
CA VAL A 64 4.97 -1.71 -7.53
C VAL A 64 4.69 -2.34 -6.16
N HIS A 65 3.46 -2.13 -5.68
CA HIS A 65 2.94 -2.59 -4.39
C HIS A 65 1.86 -3.66 -4.64
N PHE A 66 2.14 -4.91 -4.27
CA PHE A 66 1.19 -6.03 -4.38
C PHE A 66 0.72 -6.49 -3.00
N ALA A 67 -0.56 -6.83 -2.85
CA ALA A 67 -1.03 -7.58 -1.69
C ALA A 67 -0.61 -9.05 -1.82
N ALA A 68 0.01 -9.64 -0.80
CA ALA A 68 0.63 -10.97 -0.93
C ALA A 68 -0.30 -12.16 -0.73
N ASP A 69 -1.62 -12.01 -0.83
CA ASP A 69 -2.51 -13.17 -0.69
C ASP A 69 -3.57 -13.26 -1.80
N PRO A 70 -3.20 -13.81 -2.96
CA PRO A 70 -4.14 -14.30 -3.95
C PRO A 70 -4.31 -15.82 -3.72
N ALA A 71 -5.20 -16.22 -2.82
CA ALA A 71 -5.53 -17.64 -2.62
C ALA A 71 -6.86 -17.98 -3.32
N ARG A 72 -6.78 -18.81 -4.38
CA ARG A 72 -7.84 -19.55 -5.11
C ARG A 72 -9.03 -18.76 -5.70
N ARG A 73 -9.34 -17.54 -5.24
CA ARG A 73 -10.45 -16.68 -5.76
C ARG A 73 -9.98 -15.63 -6.76
N ASP A 74 -8.72 -15.69 -7.17
CA ASP A 74 -8.03 -14.58 -7.83
C ASP A 74 -8.61 -14.18 -9.16
N ARG A 75 -9.23 -15.09 -9.91
CA ARG A 75 -9.82 -14.68 -11.19
C ARG A 75 -10.98 -13.72 -10.97
N ALA A 76 -11.83 -13.99 -9.97
CA ALA A 76 -12.96 -13.14 -9.63
C ALA A 76 -12.50 -11.84 -8.95
N ILE A 77 -11.50 -11.89 -8.06
CA ILE A 77 -10.99 -10.68 -7.39
C ILE A 77 -10.21 -9.81 -8.37
N VAL A 78 -9.37 -10.39 -9.23
CA VAL A 78 -8.65 -9.65 -10.28
C VAL A 78 -9.64 -9.08 -11.29
N GLN A 79 -10.68 -9.82 -11.70
CA GLN A 79 -11.73 -9.26 -12.56
C GLN A 79 -12.47 -8.11 -11.87
N ALA A 80 -12.85 -8.27 -10.59
CA ALA A 80 -13.52 -7.23 -9.81
C ALA A 80 -12.64 -6.00 -9.55
N VAL A 81 -11.33 -6.15 -9.36
CA VAL A 81 -10.39 -5.03 -9.19
C VAL A 81 -10.05 -4.38 -10.52
N THR A 82 -9.97 -5.15 -11.60
CA THR A 82 -9.72 -4.61 -12.95
C THR A 82 -10.93 -3.83 -13.46
N HIS A 83 -12.14 -4.24 -13.08
CA HIS A 83 -13.41 -3.64 -13.48
C HIS A 83 -14.14 -3.01 -12.28
N TYR A 84 -13.42 -2.52 -11.27
CA TYR A 84 -14.03 -2.01 -10.04
C TYR A 84 -14.97 -0.82 -10.25
N SER A 85 -14.85 -0.16 -11.40
CA SER A 85 -15.66 0.96 -11.86
C SER A 85 -16.84 0.54 -12.75
N ASP A 86 -16.99 -0.75 -13.06
CA ASP A 86 -18.08 -1.30 -13.89
C ASP A 86 -18.95 -2.26 -13.05
N PRO A 87 -20.12 -1.80 -12.57
CA PRO A 87 -20.96 -2.57 -11.66
C PRO A 87 -21.78 -3.70 -12.32
N GLU A 88 -21.77 -3.80 -13.66
CA GLU A 88 -22.58 -4.79 -14.42
C GLU A 88 -21.81 -6.09 -14.74
N MET A 89 -20.57 -6.25 -14.26
CA MET A 89 -19.73 -7.43 -14.49
C MET A 89 -19.90 -8.53 -13.43
#